data_AF-G9YQK8-F1
#
_entry.id   AF-G9YQK8-F1
#
_cell.length_a   1.000
_cell.length_b   1.000
_cell.length_c   1.000
_cell.angle_alpha   90.00
_cell.angle_beta   90.00
_cell.angle_gamma   90.00
#
_symmetry.space_group_name_H-M   'P 1'
#
loop_
_entity.id
_entity.type
_entity.pdbx_description
1 polymer ?
#
loop_
_entity_poly.entity_id
_entity_poly.type
_entity_poly.pdbx_seq_one_letter_code
_entity_poly.pdbx_strand_id
1 'polypeptide(L)' 'MRGATVSVLCVFGHRDDEAARWAAKYLATELKCNVSVAVGIHIDHADGSEIQCLLENCREACRQFKDRVRADRLS' A
#
# COMPACT_ATOMS: atom_id res chain seq x y z
N MET A 1 -0.84 -21.38 2.70
CA MET A 1 -0.87 -19.96 3.12
C MET A 1 0.12 -19.20 2.25
N ARG A 2 -0.30 -18.16 1.50
CA ARG A 2 0.63 -17.28 0.77
C ARG A 2 0.72 -15.96 1.53
N GLY A 3 1.93 -15.46 1.76
CA GLY A 3 2.16 -14.20 2.45
C GLY A 3 3.58 -13.72 2.23
N ALA A 4 3.77 -12.41 2.36
CA ALA A 4 5.07 -11.75 2.29
C ALA A 4 5.47 -11.20 3.67
N THR A 5 6.77 -11.25 3.96
CA THR A 5 7.38 -10.49 5.05
C THR A 5 7.57 -9.05 4.59
N VAL A 6 7.35 -8.08 5.48
CA VAL A 6 7.50 -6.66 5.18
C VAL A 6 8.26 -5.99 6.30
N SER A 7 9.24 -5.17 5.92
CA SER A 7 9.92 -4.23 6.80
C SER A 7 9.54 -2.83 6.36
N VAL A 8 9.29 -1.93 7.31
CA VAL A 8 8.92 -0.54 7.04
C VAL A 8 9.85 0.37 7.82
N LEU A 9 10.30 1.43 7.17
CA LEU A 9 11.02 2.52 7.79
C LEU A 9 10.15 3.77 7.69
N CYS A 10 9.81 4.37 8.82
CA CYS A 10 8.98 5.56 8.88
C CYS A 10 9.55 6.55 9.89
N VAL A 11 9.34 7.84 9.64
CA VAL A 11 9.71 8.90 10.58
C VAL A 11 8.79 8.82 11.79
N PHE A 12 9.36 8.96 12.99
CA PHE A 12 8.59 8.92 14.23
C PHE A 12 7.45 9.96 14.22
N GLY A 13 6.25 9.55 14.62
CA GLY A 13 5.05 10.41 14.66
C GLY A 13 4.25 10.46 13.35
N HIS A 14 4.81 10.00 12.23
CA HIS A 14 4.07 9.80 10.99
C HIS A 14 3.39 8.43 11.01
N ARG A 15 2.18 8.34 10.44
CA ARG A 15 1.39 7.09 10.34
C ARG A 15 1.24 6.58 8.92
N ASP A 16 2.09 7.05 8.02
CA ASP A 16 2.18 6.59 6.63
C ASP A 16 2.64 5.13 6.54
N ASP A 17 3.25 4.61 7.60
CA ASP A 17 3.73 3.24 7.71
C ASP A 17 2.59 2.22 7.60
N GLU A 18 1.38 2.54 8.05
CA GLU A 18 0.22 1.65 7.92
C GLU A 18 -0.13 1.38 6.45
N ALA A 19 -0.21 2.44 5.65
CA ALA A 19 -0.48 2.36 4.22
C ALA A 19 0.68 1.66 3.48
N ALA A 20 1.93 2.06 3.78
CA ALA A 20 3.13 1.47 3.18
C ALA A 20 3.23 -0.04 3.45
N ARG A 21 3.04 -0.45 4.72
CA ARG A 21 3.08 -1.85 5.12
C ARG A 21 2.04 -2.68 4.40
N TRP A 22 0.80 -2.18 4.35
CA TRP A 22 -0.30 -2.90 3.73
C TRP A 22 -0.06 -3.06 2.23
N ALA A 23 0.28 -1.97 1.54
CA ALA A 23 0.51 -1.96 0.10
C ALA A 23 1.65 -2.91 -0.29
N ALA A 24 2.80 -2.81 0.40
CA ALA A 24 3.95 -3.67 0.15
C ALA A 24 3.59 -5.16 0.35
N LYS A 25 2.90 -5.48 1.45
CA LYS A 25 2.51 -6.87 1.74
C LYS A 25 1.56 -7.42 0.69
N TYR A 26 0.52 -6.64 0.37
CA TYR A 26 -0.51 -7.02 -0.59
C TYR A 26 0.10 -7.25 -1.98
N LEU A 27 0.82 -6.25 -2.51
CA LEU A 27 1.40 -6.32 -3.84
C LEU A 27 2.46 -7.41 -3.97
N ALA A 28 3.36 -7.57 -2.98
CA ALA A 28 4.35 -8.63 -3.02
C ALA A 28 3.70 -10.04 -3.02
N THR A 29 2.65 -10.21 -2.20
CA THR A 29 1.91 -11.48 -2.14
C THR A 29 1.18 -11.78 -3.47
N GLU A 30 0.52 -10.77 -4.04
CA GLU A 30 -0.28 -10.94 -5.24
C GLU A 30 0.54 -11.04 -6.53
N LEU A 31 1.60 -10.24 -6.65
CA LEU A 31 2.45 -10.20 -7.85
C LEU A 31 3.57 -11.24 -7.82
N LYS A 32 3.75 -11.94 -6.68
CA LYS A 32 4.77 -12.97 -6.44
C LYS A 32 6.18 -12.48 -6.79
N CYS A 33 6.49 -11.24 -6.41
CA CYS A 33 7.80 -10.65 -6.61
C CYS A 33 8.14 -9.72 -5.45
N ASN A 34 9.41 -9.37 -5.33
CA ASN A 34 9.82 -8.33 -4.40
C ASN A 34 9.19 -6.99 -4.83
N VAL A 35 8.68 -6.25 -3.86
CA VAL A 35 8.05 -4.94 -4.07
C VAL A 35 8.65 -3.97 -3.06
N SER A 36 8.99 -2.78 -3.54
CA SER A 36 9.31 -1.62 -2.69
C SER A 36 8.18 -0.61 -2.83
N VAL A 37 7.72 -0.05 -1.71
CA VAL A 37 6.68 0.96 -1.68
C VAL A 37 7.19 2.17 -0.91
N ALA A 38 7.02 3.36 -1.49
CA ALA A 38 7.21 4.64 -0.81
C ALA A 38 5.85 5.33 -0.69
N VAL A 39 5.56 5.89 0.48
CA VAL A 39 4.29 6.57 0.78
C VAL A 39 4.59 7.89 1.50
N GLY A 40 3.79 8.92 1.20
CA GLY A 40 3.67 10.12 2.01
C GLY A 40 2.24 10.63 1.94
N ILE A 41 1.58 10.79 3.08
CA ILE A 41 0.23 11.32 3.21
C ILE A 41 0.30 12.52 4.14
N HIS A 42 -0.12 13.68 3.62
CA HIS A 42 -0.19 14.91 4.39
C HIS A 42 -1.61 15.46 4.29
N ILE A 43 -2.31 15.48 5.42
CA ILE A 43 -3.59 16.16 5.57
C ILE A 43 -3.56 16.92 6.89
N ASP A 44 -3.88 18.22 6.81
CA ASP A 44 -3.97 19.08 7.98
C ASP A 44 -5.25 18.78 8.75
N HIS A 45 -5.12 18.65 10.08
CA HIS A 45 -6.25 18.42 10.99
C HIS A 45 -7.18 17.24 10.62
N ALA A 46 -6.61 16.21 9.97
CA ALA A 46 -7.38 15.06 9.49
C ALA A 46 -8.20 14.42 10.61
N ASP A 47 -9.49 14.24 10.38
CA ASP A 47 -10.33 13.44 11.26
C ASP A 47 -10.22 11.93 10.94
N GLY A 48 -10.80 11.11 11.80
CA GLY A 48 -10.74 9.66 11.63
C GLY A 48 -11.40 9.17 10.33
N SER A 49 -12.43 9.84 9.84
CA SER A 49 -13.14 9.46 8.61
C SER A 49 -12.32 9.76 7.36
N GLU A 50 -11.62 10.90 7.34
CA GLU A 50 -10.70 11.29 6.26
C GLU A 50 -9.52 10.31 6.19
N ILE A 51 -8.95 9.94 7.33
CA ILE A 51 -7.88 8.93 7.41
C ILE A 51 -8.36 7.59 6.85
N GLN A 52 -9.55 7.11 7.25
CA GLN A 52 -10.08 5.85 6.73
C GLN A 52 -10.36 5.91 5.23
N CYS A 53 -10.89 7.04 4.73
CA CYS A 53 -11.12 7.26 3.31
C CYS A 53 -9.81 7.15 2.52
N LEU A 54 -8.75 7.82 2.97
CA LEU A 54 -7.43 7.74 2.34
C LEU A 54 -6.87 6.32 2.35
N LEU A 55 -6.95 5.63 3.48
CA LEU A 55 -6.45 4.26 3.58
C LEU A 55 -7.19 3.32 2.62
N GLU A 56 -8.51 3.46 2.47
CA GLU A 56 -9.25 2.64 1.50
C GLU A 56 -8.92 3.03 0.06
N ASN A 57 -8.75 4.31 -0.24
CA ASN A 57 -8.30 4.77 -1.56
C ASN A 57 -6.91 4.20 -1.91
N CYS A 58 -5.98 4.16 -0.96
CA CYS A 58 -4.68 3.50 -1.16
C CYS A 58 -4.82 2.01 -1.47
N ARG A 59 -5.76 1.32 -0.82
CA ARG A 59 -6.03 -0.10 -1.08
C ARG A 59 -6.60 -0.32 -2.47
N GLU A 60 -7.60 0.48 -2.86
CA GLU A 60 -8.20 0.42 -4.20
C GLU A 60 -7.16 0.69 -5.29
N ALA A 61 -6.32 1.71 -5.11
CA ALA A 61 -5.22 2.01 -6.04
C ALA A 61 -4.27 0.80 -6.19
N CYS A 62 -3.92 0.11 -5.09
CA CYS A 62 -3.09 -1.10 -5.15
C CYS A 62 -3.80 -2.26 -5.86
N ARG A 63 -5.12 -2.43 -5.65
CA ARG A 63 -5.91 -3.47 -6.34
C ARG A 63 -5.88 -3.23 -7.85
N GLN A 64 -6.18 -2.01 -8.28
CA GLN A 64 -6.15 -1.60 -9.70
C GLN A 64 -4.75 -1.74 -10.31
N PHE A 65 -3.71 -1.31 -9.61
CA PHE A 65 -2.33 -1.46 -10.06
C PHE A 65 -1.96 -2.94 -10.27
N LYS A 66 -2.30 -3.82 -9.31
CA LYS A 66 -2.06 -5.26 -9.42
C LYS A 66 -2.78 -5.86 -10.64
N ASP A 67 -4.03 -5.47 -10.88
CA ASP A 67 -4.79 -5.96 -12.04
C ASP A 67 -4.15 -5.49 -13.36
N ARG A 68 -3.71 -4.22 -13.43
CA ARG A 68 -3.02 -3.70 -14.61
C ARG A 68 -1.70 -4.41 -14.90
N VAL A 69 -0.84 -4.57 -13.88
CA VAL A 69 0.45 -5.26 -14.02
C VAL A 69 0.25 -6.72 -14.45
N ARG A 70 -0.80 -7.39 -13.98
CA ARG A 70 -1.11 -8.76 -14.42
C ARG A 70 -1.56 -8.81 -15.88
N ALA A 71 -2.39 -7.85 -16.31
CA ALA A 71 -2.82 -7.76 -17.71
C ALA A 71 -1.62 -7.53 -18.64
N ASP A 72 -0.72 -6.62 -18.29
CA ASP A 72 0.48 -6.31 -19.08
C ASP A 72 1.50 -7.48 -19.12
N ARG A 73 1.47 -8.40 -18.15
CA ARG A 73 2.30 -9.63 -18.15
C ARG A 73 1.72 -10.76 -19.02
N LEU A 74 0.46 -10.66 -19.42
CA LEU A 74 -0.25 -11.66 -20.22
C LEU A 74 -0.37 -11.26 -21.70
N SER A 75 -0.11 -9.99 -22.02
CA SER A 75 0.04 -9.46 -23.39
C SER A 75 1.43 -9.73 -23.95
#